data_AF-A0A9D1KND5-F1
#
_entry.id   AF-A0A9D1KND5-F1
#
_cell.length_a   1.000
_cell.length_b   1.000
_cell.length_c   1.000
_cell.angle_alpha   90.00
_cell.angle_beta   90.00
_cell.angle_gamma   90.00
#
_symmetry.space_group_name_H-M   'P 1'
#
loop_
_entity.id
_entity.type
_entity.pdbx_description
1 polymer ?
#
loop_
_entity_poly.entity_id
_entity_poly.type
_entity_poly.pdbx_seq_one_letter_code
_entity_poly.pdbx_strand_id
1 'polypeptide(L)'
;DYAGSQADAQLFLPDREIVRRQHEYLSTVVPDGETDASDGLYSETAGSKAPIQQRKVTDAIREMIQDRRSLSEWPDVAAEWTRTVGDVMREEYAEAKAQS
;
A
#
# COMPACT_ATOMS: atom_id res chain seq x y z
N ASP A 1 4.71 2.78 -19.38
CA ASP A 1 4.90 1.63 -18.48
C ASP A 1 5.01 2.11 -17.04
N TYR A 2 4.09 1.63 -16.22
CA TYR A 2 3.94 2.01 -14.81
C TYR A 2 4.94 1.22 -13.96
N ALA A 3 5.97 1.89 -13.43
CA ALA A 3 7.05 1.31 -12.62
C ALA A 3 6.72 1.27 -11.11
N GLY A 4 5.44 1.10 -10.77
CA GLY A 4 4.95 1.12 -9.38
C GLY A 4 4.40 -0.22 -8.89
N SER A 5 4.66 -1.32 -9.61
CA SER A 5 4.19 -2.65 -9.20
C SER A 5 5.23 -3.36 -8.33
N GLN A 6 4.79 -4.25 -7.43
CA GLN A 6 5.72 -5.09 -6.66
C GLN A 6 6.61 -6.00 -7.53
N ALA A 7 6.25 -6.22 -8.80
CA ALA A 7 7.11 -6.93 -9.74
C ALA A 7 8.35 -6.09 -10.14
N ASP A 8 8.27 -4.76 -10.03
CA ASP A 8 9.35 -3.83 -10.34
C ASP A 8 10.27 -3.56 -9.12
N ALA A 9 9.95 -4.12 -7.95
CA ALA A 9 10.79 -4.06 -6.75
C ALA A 9 11.97 -5.05 -6.79
N GLN A 10 12.15 -5.80 -7.88
CA GLN A 10 13.32 -6.64 -8.07
C GLN A 10 14.56 -5.77 -8.29
N LEU A 11 15.54 -5.88 -7.39
CA LEU A 11 16.83 -5.19 -7.45
C LEU A 11 17.66 -5.51 -8.73
N PHE A 12 17.23 -6.45 -9.55
CA PHE A 12 17.92 -6.87 -10.77
C PHE A 12 16.94 -7.24 -11.88
N LEU A 13 16.52 -6.25 -12.66
CA LEU A 13 15.89 -6.49 -13.97
C LEU A 13 16.99 -6.72 -15.02
N PRO A 14 16.84 -7.66 -15.97
CA PRO A 14 17.84 -7.92 -17.00
C PRO A 14 18.05 -6.72 -17.95
N ASP A 15 17.11 -5.77 -17.97
CA ASP A 15 17.22 -4.53 -18.73
C ASP A 15 17.94 -3.43 -17.93
N ARG A 16 19.17 -3.13 -18.35
CA ARG A 16 20.02 -2.09 -17.74
C ARG A 16 19.42 -0.68 -17.81
N GLU A 17 18.61 -0.37 -18.81
CA GLU A 17 18.03 0.96 -18.95
C GLU A 17 16.89 1.18 -17.95
N ILE A 18 16.10 0.14 -17.66
CA ILE A 18 15.07 0.20 -16.62
C ILE A 18 15.71 0.40 -15.26
N VAL A 19 16.77 -0.36 -14.94
CA VAL A 19 17.52 -0.21 -13.68
C VAL A 19 18.09 1.20 -13.53
N ARG A 20 18.65 1.79 -14.60
CA ARG A 20 19.17 3.16 -14.57
C ARG A 20 18.07 4.18 -14.28
N ARG A 21 16.92 4.08 -14.95
CA ARG A 21 15.77 4.98 -14.72
C ARG A 21 15.20 4.84 -13.31
N GLN A 22 15.10 3.61 -12.80
CA GLN A 22 14.69 3.37 -11.41
C GLN A 22 15.68 3.98 -10.43
N HIS A 23 16.98 3.79 -10.63
CA HIS A 23 18.01 4.40 -9.78
C HIS A 23 17.96 5.93 -9.81
N GLU A 24 17.84 6.54 -10.98
CA GLU A 24 17.70 8.00 -11.13
C GLU A 24 16.46 8.52 -10.40
N TYR A 25 15.32 7.87 -10.60
CA TYR A 25 14.08 8.22 -9.91
C TYR A 25 14.21 8.07 -8.38
N LEU A 26 14.65 6.90 -7.90
CA LEU A 26 14.82 6.62 -6.48
C LEU A 26 15.82 7.57 -5.82
N SER A 27 16.91 7.93 -6.52
CA SER A 27 17.89 8.92 -6.00
C SER A 27 17.28 10.31 -5.80
N THR A 28 16.21 10.65 -6.54
CA THR A 28 15.47 11.91 -6.36
C THR A 28 14.41 11.84 -5.28
N VAL A 29 13.70 10.71 -5.15
CA VAL A 29 12.53 10.63 -4.25
C VAL A 29 12.83 10.06 -2.86
N VAL A 30 13.85 9.20 -2.73
CA VAL A 30 14.22 8.59 -1.44
C VAL A 30 14.65 9.64 -0.39
N PRO A 31 15.42 10.70 -0.72
CA PRO A 31 15.80 11.71 0.27
C PRO A 31 14.61 12.45 0.90
N ASP A 32 13.50 12.57 0.17
CA ASP A 32 12.27 13.24 0.62
C ASP A 32 11.28 12.26 1.27
N GLY A 33 11.64 10.97 1.38
CA GLY A 33 10.78 9.96 1.98
C GLY A 33 10.71 10.07 3.49
N GLU A 34 9.50 10.04 4.05
CA GLU A 34 9.28 9.90 5.48
C GLU A 34 9.18 8.42 5.87
N THR A 35 9.74 8.05 7.02
CA THR A 35 9.62 6.70 7.56
C THR A 35 8.18 6.43 8.01
N ASP A 36 7.68 5.23 7.73
CA ASP A 36 6.40 4.77 8.24
C ASP A 36 6.48 4.65 9.77
N ALA A 37 5.63 5.41 10.48
CA ALA A 37 5.59 5.42 11.94
C ALA A 37 5.10 4.11 12.57
N SER A 38 4.56 3.19 11.74
CA SER A 38 4.16 1.84 12.14
C SER A 38 5.23 0.78 11.87
N ASP A 39 6.35 1.15 11.25
CA ASP A 39 7.43 0.21 10.97
C ASP A 39 7.99 -0.40 12.26
N GLY A 40 8.17 -1.72 12.25
CA GLY A 40 8.56 -2.50 13.43
C GLY A 40 7.48 -2.70 14.50
N LEU A 41 6.31 -2.05 14.40
CA LEU A 41 5.21 -2.26 15.34
C LEU A 41 4.37 -3.49 14.97
N TYR A 42 3.90 -4.21 15.99
CA TYR A 42 3.04 -5.37 15.80
C TYR A 42 1.57 -4.99 15.66
N SER A 43 0.89 -5.60 14.70
CA SER A 43 -0.58 -5.57 14.55
C SER A 43 -1.04 -6.94 14.05
N GLU A 44 -1.88 -7.62 14.83
CA GLU A 44 -2.44 -8.92 14.44
C GLU A 44 -3.36 -8.76 13.23
N THR A 45 -4.14 -7.68 13.20
CA THR A 45 -5.05 -7.38 12.09
C THR A 45 -4.28 -7.10 10.80
N ALA A 46 -3.17 -6.37 10.87
CA ALA A 46 -2.28 -6.12 9.73
C ALA A 46 -1.71 -7.43 9.14
N GLY A 47 -1.29 -8.37 10.00
CA GLY A 47 -0.71 -9.64 9.54
C GLY A 47 -1.73 -10.65 9.01
N SER A 48 -3.00 -10.57 9.45
CA SER A 48 -4.00 -11.62 9.19
C SER A 48 -5.11 -11.18 8.22
N LYS A 49 -5.85 -10.11 8.54
CA LYS A 49 -7.09 -9.72 7.85
C LYS A 49 -6.86 -8.63 6.81
N ALA A 50 -5.92 -7.71 7.07
CA ALA A 50 -5.64 -6.60 6.18
C ALA A 50 -5.28 -7.02 4.74
N PRO A 51 -4.48 -8.08 4.50
CA PRO A 51 -4.15 -8.50 3.14
C PRO A 51 -5.37 -8.91 2.31
N ILE A 52 -6.39 -9.49 2.95
CA ILE A 52 -7.63 -9.89 2.29
C ILE A 52 -8.46 -8.65 1.93
N GLN A 53 -8.59 -7.70 2.85
CA GLN A 53 -9.33 -6.46 2.59
C GLN A 53 -8.61 -5.57 1.56
N GLN A 54 -7.28 -5.55 1.57
CA GLN A 54 -6.49 -4.83 0.59
C GLN A 54 -6.71 -5.36 -0.84
N ARG A 55 -6.87 -6.68 -1.00
CA ARG A 55 -7.24 -7.26 -2.30
C ARG A 55 -8.59 -6.74 -2.78
N LYS A 56 -9.61 -6.71 -1.91
CA LYS A 56 -10.93 -6.17 -2.26
C LYS A 56 -10.89 -4.71 -2.70
N VAL A 57 -10.13 -3.87 -2.00
CA VAL A 57 -9.92 -2.47 -2.38
C VAL A 57 -9.23 -2.39 -3.75
N THR A 58 -8.19 -3.18 -3.96
CA THR A 58 -7.46 -3.22 -5.24
C THR A 58 -8.37 -3.68 -6.39
N ASP A 59 -9.21 -4.68 -6.17
CA ASP A 59 -10.15 -5.17 -7.17
C ASP A 59 -11.23 -4.13 -7.50
N ALA A 60 -11.77 -3.43 -6.49
CA ALA A 60 -12.68 -2.31 -6.70
C ALA A 60 -12.04 -1.19 -7.55
N ILE A 61 -10.79 -0.83 -7.28
CA ILE A 61 -10.04 0.14 -8.10
C ILE A 61 -9.92 -0.34 -9.55
N ARG A 62 -9.58 -1.62 -9.76
CA ARG A 62 -9.47 -2.21 -11.11
C ARG A 62 -10.81 -2.19 -11.85
N GLU A 63 -11.92 -2.45 -11.17
CA GLU A 63 -13.25 -2.38 -11.76
C GLU A 63 -13.62 -0.95 -12.16
N MET A 64 -13.28 0.03 -11.32
CA MET A 64 -13.51 1.46 -11.63
C MET A 64 -12.69 1.93 -12.83
N ILE A 65 -11.42 1.54 -12.93
CA ILE A 65 -10.56 1.85 -14.09
C ILE A 65 -11.14 1.27 -15.39
N GLN A 66 -11.80 0.12 -15.30
CA GLN A 66 -12.43 -0.56 -16.44
C GLN A 66 -13.88 -0.09 -16.69
N ASP A 67 -14.35 0.94 -15.98
CA ASP A 67 -15.73 1.45 -16.06
C ASP A 67 -16.81 0.39 -15.76
N ARG A 68 -16.44 -0.65 -15.00
CA ARG A 68 -17.37 -1.70 -14.53
C ARG A 68 -18.02 -1.34 -13.19
N ARG A 69 -17.51 -0.29 -12.55
CA ARG A 69 -17.95 0.25 -11.26
C ARG A 69 -17.77 1.75 -11.27
N SER A 70 -18.67 2.51 -10.64
CA SER A 70 -18.56 3.97 -10.65
C SER A 70 -17.45 4.47 -9.72
N LEU A 71 -16.68 5.46 -10.16
CA LEU A 71 -15.72 6.18 -9.30
C LEU A 71 -16.40 6.86 -8.12
N SER A 72 -17.70 7.20 -8.22
CA SER A 72 -18.47 7.77 -7.13
C SER A 72 -18.65 6.82 -5.94
N GLU A 73 -18.39 5.52 -6.11
CA GLU A 73 -18.47 4.50 -5.06
C GLU A 73 -17.17 4.37 -4.25
N TRP A 74 -16.10 5.08 -4.64
CA TRP A 74 -14.83 5.05 -3.90
C TRP A 74 -14.96 5.37 -2.41
N PRO A 75 -15.75 6.38 -1.98
CA PRO A 75 -15.94 6.67 -0.57
C PRO A 75 -16.47 5.48 0.23
N ASP A 76 -17.37 4.69 -0.35
CA ASP A 76 -17.96 3.52 0.31
C ASP A 76 -16.95 2.38 0.45
N VAL A 77 -16.11 2.17 -0.58
CA VAL A 77 -15.02 1.19 -0.54
C VAL A 77 -14.01 1.54 0.55
N ALA A 78 -13.63 2.82 0.64
CA ALA A 78 -12.72 3.30 1.66
C ALA A 78 -13.32 3.17 3.07
N ALA A 79 -14.58 3.57 3.26
CA ALA A 79 -15.27 3.46 4.54
C ALA A 79 -15.38 2.00 5.01
N GLU A 80 -15.66 1.07 4.11
CA GLU A 80 -15.73 -0.36 4.45
C GLU A 80 -14.38 -0.90 4.89
N TRP A 81 -13.30 -0.55 4.19
CA TRP A 81 -11.95 -0.94 4.58
C TRP A 81 -11.56 -0.37 5.95
N THR A 82 -11.85 0.91 6.19
CA THR A 82 -11.59 1.59 7.47
C THR A 82 -12.29 0.87 8.61
N ARG A 83 -13.60 0.62 8.47
CA ARG A 83 -14.41 -0.06 9.49
C ARG A 83 -13.96 -1.51 9.72
N THR A 84 -13.50 -2.20 8.68
CA THR A 84 -13.22 -3.64 8.76
C THR A 84 -11.83 -3.95 9.30
N VAL A 85 -10.83 -3.14 8.95
CA VAL A 85 -9.43 -3.35 9.37
C VAL A 85 -8.71 -2.08 9.79
N GLY A 86 -8.99 -0.93 9.17
CA GLY A 86 -8.21 0.29 9.38
C GLY A 86 -8.29 0.84 10.81
N ASP A 87 -9.50 0.92 11.39
CA ASP A 87 -9.70 1.41 12.76
C ASP A 87 -9.04 0.50 13.79
N VAL A 88 -9.16 -0.82 13.60
CA VAL A 88 -8.57 -1.83 14.49
C VAL A 88 -7.04 -1.80 14.42
N MET A 89 -6.47 -1.72 13.21
CA MET A 89 -5.01 -1.58 13.04
C MET A 89 -4.50 -0.31 13.69
N ARG A 90 -5.23 0.81 13.57
CA ARG A 90 -4.85 2.07 14.23
C ARG A 90 -4.77 1.90 15.74
N GLU A 91 -5.74 1.23 16.35
CA GLU A 91 -5.76 0.95 17.79
C GLU A 91 -4.58 0.04 18.18
N GLU A 92 -4.38 -1.08 17.48
CA GLU A 92 -3.28 -2.02 17.72
C GLU A 92 -1.91 -1.33 17.61
N TYR A 93 -1.70 -0.49 16.59
CA TYR A 93 -0.45 0.25 16.43
C TYR A 93 -0.26 1.33 17.50
N ALA A 94 -1.33 2.00 17.94
CA ALA A 94 -1.25 2.98 19.02
C ALA A 94 -0.85 2.30 20.34
N GLU A 95 -1.41 1.12 20.62
CA GLU A 95 -1.05 0.31 21.79
C GLU A 95 0.39 -0.20 21.71
N ALA A 96 0.82 -0.71 20.56
CA ALA A 96 2.18 -1.18 20.34
C ALA A 96 3.20 -0.04 20.52
N LYS A 97 2.89 1.16 20.00
CA LYS A 97 3.73 2.35 20.16
C LYS A 97 3.84 2.80 21.61
N ALA A 98 2.77 2.68 22.40
CA ALA A 98 2.80 3.03 23.82
C ALA A 98 3.64 2.07 24.68
N GLN A 99 3.94 0.87 24.15
CA GLN A 99 4.72 -0.17 24.82
C GLN A 99 6.19 -0.23 24.36
N SER A 100 6.55 0.52 23.31
CA SER A 100 7.90 0.66 22.77
C SER A 100 8.66 1.82 23.44
#